data_AF-A0A7W6IBM8-F1
#
_entry.id   AF-A0A7W6IBM8-F1
#
_cell.length_a   1.000
_cell.length_b   1.000
_cell.length_c   1.000
_cell.angle_alpha   90.00
_cell.angle_beta   90.00
_cell.angle_gamma   90.00
#
_symmetry.space_group_name_H-M   'P 1'
#
loop_
_entity.id
_entity.type
_entity.pdbx_description
1 polymer ?
#
loop_
_entity_poly.entity_id
_entity_poly.type
_entity_poly.pdbx_seq_one_letter_code
_entity_poly.pdbx_strand_id
1 'polypeptide(L)'
;MPLPRYALYFTPRPGSELARLGAAVLGYDCHTGAAVEQPMLPEIAPDELHSCTADPRRYGFHGTLKAPFTLAEGCTLDALKNALRAFAAEWPAFDAGTVSPRRLGRFIAFTPDAPSANLQILAAECVAAFDRFRAPLSDADRQRRAPQGLSPRQKALLERWGYPYVFDQFRFHMTLSGALPEERLDAWRDGLARFAGTQPLVIDALTLLAQPSPDARFRVVARYDLGGQP
;
A
#
# COMPACT_ATOMS: atom_id res chain seq x y z
N MET A 1 -20.57 -5.58 -15.78
CA MET A 1 -20.20 -4.78 -14.59
C MET A 1 -18.69 -4.92 -14.37
N PRO A 2 -17.97 -3.87 -13.96
CA PRO A 2 -16.54 -3.99 -13.70
C PRO A 2 -16.30 -4.98 -12.55
N LEU A 3 -15.30 -5.84 -12.69
CA LEU A 3 -14.95 -6.83 -11.67
C LEU A 3 -14.23 -6.15 -10.49
N PRO A 4 -14.44 -6.64 -9.26
CA PRO A 4 -13.75 -6.11 -8.08
C PRO A 4 -12.24 -6.37 -8.19
N ARG A 5 -11.45 -5.43 -7.67
CA ARG A 5 -10.00 -5.58 -7.52
C ARG A 5 -9.66 -5.88 -6.08
N TYR A 6 -8.65 -6.71 -5.87
CA TYR A 6 -8.14 -7.09 -4.56
C TYR A 6 -6.67 -6.72 -4.45
N ALA A 7 -6.21 -6.38 -3.26
CA ALA A 7 -4.80 -6.07 -3.02
C ALA A 7 -4.35 -6.66 -1.67
N LEU A 8 -3.07 -7.06 -1.61
CA LEU A 8 -2.45 -7.51 -0.36
C LEU A 8 -1.55 -6.41 0.14
N TYR A 9 -1.92 -5.82 1.27
CA TYR A 9 -1.21 -4.70 1.88
C TYR A 9 -0.81 -5.03 3.31
N PHE A 10 0.21 -4.34 3.79
CA PHE A 10 0.32 -4.03 5.21
C PHE A 10 -0.60 -2.84 5.51
N THR A 11 -1.41 -2.94 6.56
CA THR A 11 -2.07 -1.78 7.18
C THR A 11 -1.69 -1.74 8.65
N PRO A 12 -1.40 -0.55 9.22
CA PRO A 12 -1.10 -0.47 10.64
C PRO A 12 -2.26 -1.00 11.48
N ARG A 13 -1.96 -1.55 12.66
CA ARG A 13 -2.96 -2.07 13.58
C ARG A 13 -4.09 -1.05 13.82
N PRO A 14 -5.37 -1.41 13.67
CA PRO A 14 -6.48 -0.50 13.97
C PRO A 14 -6.35 0.09 15.38
N GLY A 15 -6.56 1.40 15.52
CA GLY A 15 -6.38 2.10 16.79
C GLY A 15 -4.92 2.34 17.21
N SER A 16 -3.92 1.94 16.43
CA SER A 16 -2.55 2.43 16.62
C SER A 16 -2.43 3.91 16.25
N GLU A 17 -1.37 4.54 16.73
CA GLU A 17 -1.07 5.93 16.40
C GLU A 17 -0.84 6.09 14.89
N LEU A 18 -0.02 5.23 14.29
CA LEU A 18 0.27 5.23 12.86
C LEU A 18 -1.00 5.04 12.01
N ALA A 19 -1.96 4.20 12.43
CA ALA A 19 -3.25 4.04 11.75
C ALA A 19 -4.06 5.34 11.78
N ARG A 20 -4.20 5.98 12.96
CA ARG A 20 -4.94 7.25 13.11
C ARG A 20 -4.31 8.36 12.28
N LEU A 21 -2.99 8.49 12.34
CA LEU A 21 -2.24 9.51 11.62
C LEU A 21 -2.41 9.36 10.11
N GLY A 22 -2.19 8.16 9.58
CA GLY A 22 -2.35 7.89 8.16
C GLY A 22 -3.77 8.13 7.66
N ALA A 23 -4.77 7.66 8.42
CA ALA A 23 -6.18 7.88 8.07
C ALA A 23 -6.57 9.36 8.12
N ALA A 24 -6.08 10.12 9.11
CA ALA A 24 -6.32 11.55 9.23
C ALA A 24 -5.66 12.34 8.09
N VAL A 25 -4.37 12.10 7.79
CA VAL A 25 -3.69 12.76 6.67
C VAL A 25 -4.42 12.49 5.35
N LEU A 26 -4.84 11.25 5.10
CA LEU A 26 -5.55 10.91 3.87
C LEU A 26 -7.03 11.33 3.89
N GLY A 27 -7.61 11.66 5.05
CA GLY A 27 -9.04 11.94 5.21
C GLY A 27 -9.96 10.73 4.98
N TYR A 28 -9.45 9.52 5.17
CA TYR A 28 -10.19 8.28 4.95
C TYR A 28 -9.57 7.11 5.71
N ASP A 29 -10.42 6.36 6.41
CA ASP A 29 -10.05 5.09 7.05
C ASP A 29 -10.60 3.91 6.22
N CYS A 30 -9.71 3.09 5.69
CA CYS A 30 -10.10 1.92 4.89
C CYS A 30 -10.62 0.74 5.72
N HIS A 31 -10.45 0.73 7.04
CA HIS A 31 -11.04 -0.28 7.94
C HIS A 31 -12.52 0.00 8.15
N THR A 32 -12.88 1.22 8.57
CA THR A 32 -14.28 1.61 8.78
C THR A 32 -14.99 1.95 7.46
N GLY A 33 -14.26 2.41 6.45
CA GLY A 33 -14.82 2.97 5.22
C GLY A 33 -15.35 4.40 5.40
N ALA A 34 -15.03 5.06 6.51
CA ALA A 34 -15.51 6.40 6.82
C ALA A 34 -14.54 7.49 6.36
N ALA A 35 -15.08 8.68 6.09
CA ALA A 35 -14.26 9.88 5.99
C ALA A 35 -13.67 10.23 7.37
N VAL A 36 -12.46 10.77 7.37
CA VAL A 36 -11.77 11.24 8.58
C VAL A 36 -11.45 12.72 8.38
N GLU A 37 -11.60 13.50 9.44
CA GLU A 37 -11.21 14.92 9.41
C GLU A 37 -9.70 15.05 9.23
N GLN A 38 -9.28 15.85 8.24
CA GLN A 38 -7.88 16.09 7.95
C GLN A 38 -7.31 17.14 8.91
N PRO A 39 -6.06 16.99 9.37
CA PRO A 39 -5.47 17.91 10.33
C PRO A 39 -5.13 19.27 9.69
N MET A 40 -5.07 20.30 10.53
CA MET A 40 -4.46 21.58 10.17
C MET A 40 -2.93 21.47 10.26
N LEU A 41 -2.25 21.67 9.13
CA LEU A 41 -0.79 21.64 9.04
C LEU A 41 -0.30 23.04 8.65
N PRO A 42 0.56 23.69 9.46
CA PRO A 42 1.06 25.04 9.18
C PRO A 42 1.67 25.19 7.78
N GLU A 43 2.34 24.15 7.29
CA GLU A 43 3.08 24.14 6.04
C GLU A 43 2.20 23.78 4.81
N ILE A 44 0.99 23.26 5.03
CA ILE A 44 0.11 22.70 3.99
C ILE A 44 -1.31 23.24 4.19
N ALA A 45 -1.78 24.06 3.23
CA ALA A 45 -3.13 24.60 3.29
C ALA A 45 -4.19 23.48 3.25
N PRO A 46 -5.37 23.63 3.89
CA PRO A 46 -6.39 22.58 3.92
C PRO A 46 -6.83 22.08 2.53
N ASP A 47 -7.06 22.99 1.58
CA ASP A 47 -7.46 22.61 0.20
C ASP A 47 -6.33 21.88 -0.55
N GLU A 48 -5.08 22.27 -0.30
CA GLU A 48 -3.91 21.59 -0.83
C GLU A 48 -3.79 20.18 -0.24
N LEU A 49 -3.92 20.02 1.08
CA LEU A 49 -3.92 18.72 1.74
C LEU A 49 -5.03 17.83 1.17
N HIS A 50 -6.24 18.37 1.00
CA HIS A 50 -7.38 17.63 0.48
C HIS A 50 -7.18 17.16 -0.97
N SER A 51 -6.73 18.05 -1.84
CA SER A 51 -6.55 17.77 -3.27
C SER A 51 -5.34 16.85 -3.51
N CYS A 52 -4.20 17.12 -2.88
CA CYS A 52 -2.99 16.33 -3.07
C CYS A 52 -3.07 14.94 -2.42
N THR A 53 -4.00 14.68 -1.51
CA THR A 53 -4.22 13.31 -0.96
C THR A 53 -5.29 12.52 -1.71
N ALA A 54 -5.93 13.08 -2.74
CA ALA A 54 -7.07 12.45 -3.42
C ALA A 54 -6.76 11.05 -3.97
N ASP A 55 -5.61 10.87 -4.62
CA ASP A 55 -5.19 9.57 -5.17
C ASP A 55 -4.89 8.52 -4.10
N PRO A 56 -3.97 8.75 -3.13
CA PRO A 56 -3.72 7.77 -2.07
C PRO A 56 -4.94 7.51 -1.17
N ARG A 57 -5.82 8.50 -0.97
CA ARG A 57 -7.09 8.33 -0.24
C ARG A 57 -7.96 7.21 -0.82
N ARG A 58 -7.90 6.97 -2.13
CA ARG A 58 -8.67 5.87 -2.75
C ARG A 58 -8.23 4.49 -2.30
N TYR A 59 -7.00 4.34 -1.83
CA TYR A 59 -6.45 3.07 -1.35
C TYR A 59 -6.51 2.94 0.18
N GLY A 60 -6.60 4.07 0.89
CA GLY A 60 -6.38 4.12 2.33
C GLY A 60 -4.91 4.06 2.70
N PHE A 61 -4.58 4.29 3.97
CA PHE A 61 -3.19 4.30 4.42
C PHE A 61 -2.64 2.88 4.55
N HIS A 62 -1.63 2.54 3.76
CA HIS A 62 -1.15 1.17 3.60
C HIS A 62 0.28 1.11 3.04
N GLY A 63 0.95 -0.03 3.21
CA GLY A 63 2.16 -0.41 2.47
C GLY A 63 1.85 -1.54 1.49
N THR A 64 2.18 -1.37 0.20
CA THR A 64 1.85 -2.39 -0.82
C THR A 64 2.75 -3.62 -0.70
N LEU A 65 2.18 -4.83 -0.62
CA LEU A 65 2.92 -6.12 -0.72
C LEU A 65 2.63 -6.84 -2.04
N LYS A 66 1.36 -6.85 -2.47
CA LYS A 66 0.95 -7.22 -3.84
C LYS A 66 0.00 -6.16 -4.38
N ALA A 67 0.38 -5.57 -5.51
CA ALA A 67 -0.43 -4.55 -6.20
C ALA A 67 -1.82 -5.09 -6.57
N PRO A 68 -2.83 -4.20 -6.73
CA PRO A 68 -4.20 -4.63 -7.02
C PRO A 68 -4.31 -5.59 -8.22
N PHE A 69 -5.19 -6.57 -8.13
CA PHE A 69 -5.47 -7.54 -9.18
C PHE A 69 -6.94 -7.95 -9.18
N THR A 70 -7.43 -8.40 -10.34
CA THR A 70 -8.74 -9.07 -10.44
C THR A 70 -8.54 -10.56 -10.21
N LEU A 71 -9.53 -11.24 -9.63
CA LEU A 71 -9.45 -12.69 -9.46
C LEU A 71 -9.46 -13.41 -10.82
N ALA A 72 -8.60 -14.40 -10.96
CA ALA A 72 -8.61 -15.34 -12.08
C ALA A 72 -9.92 -16.14 -12.11
N GLU A 73 -10.28 -16.64 -13.30
CA GLU A 73 -11.43 -17.53 -13.44
C GLU A 73 -11.30 -18.77 -12.52
N GLY A 74 -12.39 -19.17 -11.88
CA GLY A 74 -12.41 -20.26 -10.90
C GLY A 74 -11.86 -19.90 -9.51
N CYS A 75 -11.27 -18.72 -9.32
CA CYS A 75 -10.86 -18.24 -7.99
C CYS A 75 -11.98 -17.46 -7.29
N THR A 76 -12.15 -17.70 -5.99
CA THR A 76 -13.14 -17.00 -5.16
C THR A 76 -12.47 -16.13 -4.09
N LEU A 77 -13.21 -15.15 -3.56
CA LEU A 77 -12.76 -14.34 -2.44
C LEU A 77 -12.47 -15.20 -1.20
N ASP A 78 -13.29 -16.22 -0.94
CA ASP A 78 -13.09 -17.11 0.21
C ASP A 78 -11.83 -17.96 0.06
N ALA A 79 -11.53 -18.46 -1.14
CA ALA A 79 -10.29 -19.16 -1.41
C ALA A 79 -9.06 -18.26 -1.20
N LEU A 80 -9.14 -16.99 -1.65
CA LEU A 80 -8.09 -15.99 -1.42
C LEU A 80 -7.93 -15.69 0.08
N LYS A 81 -9.03 -15.50 0.82
CA LYS A 81 -9.03 -15.28 2.26
C LYS A 81 -8.41 -16.44 3.03
N ASN A 82 -8.76 -17.68 2.67
CA ASN A 82 -8.24 -18.88 3.31
C ASN A 82 -6.74 -19.04 3.05
N ALA A 83 -6.29 -18.83 1.81
CA ALA A 83 -4.88 -18.85 1.47
C ALA A 83 -4.09 -17.77 2.21
N LEU A 84 -4.63 -16.54 2.32
CA LEU A 84 -3.98 -15.46 3.03
C LEU A 84 -3.86 -15.72 4.53
N ARG A 85 -4.91 -16.29 5.14
CA ARG A 85 -4.88 -16.69 6.55
C ARG A 85 -3.82 -17.77 6.82
N ALA A 86 -3.76 -18.80 5.99
CA ALA A 86 -2.76 -19.87 6.13
C ALA A 86 -1.34 -19.32 5.96
N PHE A 87 -1.12 -18.51 4.92
CA PHE A 87 0.17 -17.87 4.68
C PHE A 87 0.57 -16.96 5.85
N ALA A 88 -0.33 -16.11 6.36
CA ALA A 88 -0.02 -15.24 7.51
C ALA A 88 0.39 -16.02 8.77
N ALA A 89 -0.18 -17.20 8.99
CA ALA A 89 0.16 -18.05 10.14
C ALA A 89 1.58 -18.66 10.07
N GLU A 90 2.20 -18.70 8.90
CA GLU A 90 3.57 -19.22 8.72
C GLU A 90 4.64 -18.13 8.94
N TRP A 91 4.24 -16.86 8.94
CA TRP A 91 5.16 -15.73 9.04
C TRP A 91 5.19 -15.17 10.46
N PRO A 92 6.35 -15.05 11.12
CA PRO A 92 6.47 -14.32 12.37
C PRO A 92 6.27 -12.82 12.14
N ALA A 93 5.68 -12.13 13.11
CA ALA A 93 5.71 -10.67 13.14
C ALA A 93 7.17 -10.20 13.32
N PHE A 94 7.52 -9.06 12.73
CA PHE A 94 8.88 -8.54 12.81
C PHE A 94 8.93 -7.02 12.83
N ASP A 95 10.00 -6.49 13.43
CA ASP A 95 10.33 -5.07 13.44
C ASP A 95 10.97 -4.67 12.09
N ALA A 96 10.41 -3.63 11.45
CA ALA A 96 10.92 -3.05 10.22
C ALA A 96 11.65 -1.71 10.43
N GLY A 97 11.95 -1.37 11.69
CA GLY A 97 12.62 -0.16 12.11
C GLY A 97 11.68 1.02 12.26
N THR A 98 12.23 2.23 12.28
CA THR A 98 11.47 3.47 12.29
C THR A 98 11.10 3.91 10.87
N VAL A 99 10.00 4.65 10.76
CA VAL A 99 9.59 5.27 9.50
C VAL A 99 9.63 6.79 9.61
N SER A 100 10.06 7.41 8.51
CA SER A 100 10.10 8.86 8.34
C SER A 100 9.45 9.27 7.03
N PRO A 101 8.83 10.45 6.94
CA PRO A 101 8.31 10.95 5.67
C PRO A 101 9.50 11.27 4.77
N ARG A 102 9.50 10.71 3.57
CA ARG A 102 10.52 10.93 2.54
C ARG A 102 9.88 11.25 1.21
N ARG A 103 10.65 11.96 0.39
CA ARG A 103 10.34 12.16 -1.03
C ARG A 103 10.59 10.84 -1.77
N LEU A 104 9.62 10.40 -2.56
CA LEU A 104 9.77 9.32 -3.51
C LEU A 104 9.37 9.84 -4.89
N GLY A 105 10.35 10.29 -5.68
CA GLY A 105 10.07 11.08 -6.88
C GLY A 105 9.30 12.36 -6.50
N ARG A 106 8.09 12.52 -7.06
CA ARG A 106 7.26 13.71 -6.87
C ARG A 106 6.20 13.59 -5.78
N PHE A 107 6.30 12.64 -4.85
CA PHE A 107 5.31 12.49 -3.78
C PHE A 107 5.98 12.20 -2.44
N ILE A 108 5.22 12.35 -1.35
CA ILE A 108 5.67 12.04 0.01
C ILE A 108 5.05 10.72 0.47
N ALA A 109 5.88 9.89 1.11
CA ALA A 109 5.47 8.65 1.73
C ALA A 109 6.28 8.39 3.00
N PHE A 110 5.73 7.64 3.94
CA PHE A 110 6.54 7.04 5.00
C PHE A 110 7.36 5.88 4.43
N THR A 111 8.65 5.87 4.73
CA THR A 111 9.54 4.74 4.38
C THR A 111 10.35 4.33 5.60
N PRO A 112 10.74 3.05 5.72
CA PRO A 112 11.74 2.60 6.68
C PRO A 112 13.01 3.44 6.56
N ASP A 113 13.63 3.76 7.69
CA ASP A 113 14.88 4.52 7.72
C ASP A 113 16.08 3.68 7.29
N ALA A 114 15.99 2.36 7.43
CA ALA A 114 16.95 1.37 6.94
C ALA A 114 16.26 0.30 6.09
N PRO A 115 16.97 -0.32 5.13
CA PRO A 115 16.45 -1.48 4.40
C PRO A 115 16.07 -2.63 5.35
N SER A 116 14.91 -3.27 5.09
CA SER A 116 14.47 -4.46 5.82
C SER A 116 14.43 -5.66 4.87
N ALA A 117 15.31 -6.63 5.12
CA ALA A 117 15.33 -7.88 4.36
C ALA A 117 14.02 -8.67 4.55
N ASN A 118 13.45 -8.67 5.74
CA ASN A 118 12.19 -9.36 6.03
C ASN A 118 11.03 -8.75 5.23
N LEU A 119 10.94 -7.42 5.09
CA LEU A 119 9.96 -6.77 4.21
C LEU A 119 10.16 -7.18 2.75
N GLN A 120 11.40 -7.20 2.28
CA GLN A 120 11.75 -7.58 0.92
C GLN A 120 11.33 -9.02 0.60
N ILE A 121 11.61 -9.96 1.51
CA ILE A 121 11.24 -11.37 1.35
C ILE A 121 9.72 -11.53 1.47
N LEU A 122 9.07 -10.95 2.48
CA LEU A 122 7.62 -11.03 2.65
C LEU A 122 6.86 -10.53 1.41
N ALA A 123 7.29 -9.41 0.84
CA ALA A 123 6.66 -8.87 -0.38
C ALA A 123 6.88 -9.80 -1.59
N ALA A 124 8.08 -10.34 -1.78
CA ALA A 124 8.38 -11.31 -2.84
C ALA A 124 7.51 -12.57 -2.72
N GLU A 125 7.39 -13.11 -1.51
CA GLU A 125 6.60 -14.31 -1.20
C GLU A 125 5.10 -14.05 -1.37
N CYS A 126 4.60 -12.88 -0.96
CA CYS A 126 3.23 -12.45 -1.27
C CYS A 126 2.98 -12.38 -2.79
N VAL A 127 3.93 -11.84 -3.56
CA VAL A 127 3.77 -11.77 -5.02
C VAL A 127 3.71 -13.17 -5.62
N ALA A 128 4.65 -14.05 -5.24
CA ALA A 128 4.79 -15.41 -5.75
C ALA A 128 3.61 -16.31 -5.36
N ALA A 129 3.30 -16.41 -4.07
CA ALA A 129 2.27 -17.33 -3.56
C ALA A 129 0.86 -16.97 -4.05
N PHE A 130 0.59 -15.68 -4.26
CA PHE A 130 -0.75 -15.21 -4.64
C PHE A 130 -0.89 -14.89 -6.13
N ASP A 131 0.12 -15.13 -6.98
CA ASP A 131 -0.04 -14.88 -8.41
C ASP A 131 -1.07 -15.81 -9.06
N ARG A 132 -1.25 -17.03 -8.54
CA ARG A 132 -2.30 -17.96 -8.99
C ARG A 132 -3.73 -17.40 -8.89
N PHE A 133 -3.95 -16.40 -8.03
CA PHE A 133 -5.26 -15.76 -7.87
C PHE A 133 -5.47 -14.60 -8.84
N ARG A 134 -4.43 -14.14 -9.54
CA ARG A 134 -4.50 -12.96 -10.40
C ARG A 134 -4.93 -13.36 -11.82
N ALA A 135 -5.96 -12.73 -12.33
CA ALA A 135 -6.30 -12.78 -13.75
C ALA A 135 -5.18 -12.14 -14.61
N PRO A 136 -4.98 -12.61 -15.86
CA PRO A 136 -4.14 -11.92 -16.83
C PRO A 136 -4.48 -10.42 -16.92
N LEU A 137 -3.46 -9.58 -17.13
CA LEU A 137 -3.70 -8.14 -17.30
C LEU A 137 -4.47 -7.89 -18.59
N SER A 138 -5.49 -7.03 -18.51
CA SER A 138 -6.09 -6.40 -19.70
C SER A 138 -5.11 -5.42 -20.33
N ASP A 139 -5.31 -5.10 -21.62
CA ASP A 139 -4.48 -4.09 -22.31
C ASP A 139 -4.56 -2.72 -21.63
N ALA A 140 -5.75 -2.34 -21.14
CA ALA A 140 -5.94 -1.12 -20.38
C ALA A 140 -5.12 -1.11 -19.08
N ASP A 141 -5.06 -2.24 -18.37
CA ASP A 141 -4.23 -2.38 -17.17
C ASP A 141 -2.74 -2.38 -17.47
N ARG A 142 -2.33 -3.01 -18.58
CA ARG A 142 -0.94 -2.98 -19.07
C ARG A 142 -0.52 -1.54 -19.35
N GLN A 143 -1.33 -0.80 -20.10
CA GLN A 143 -1.04 0.60 -20.44
C GLN A 143 -0.97 1.49 -19.19
N ARG A 144 -1.92 1.33 -18.27
CA ARG A 144 -1.93 2.08 -17.00
C ARG A 144 -0.70 1.78 -16.13
N ARG A 145 -0.19 0.55 -16.15
CA ARG A 145 0.97 0.10 -15.35
C ARG A 145 2.30 0.20 -16.10
N ALA A 146 2.29 0.66 -17.34
CA ALA A 146 3.47 0.87 -18.17
C ALA A 146 3.74 2.37 -18.32
N PRO A 147 4.29 3.04 -17.28
CA PRO A 147 4.76 4.40 -17.45
C PRO A 147 5.81 4.46 -18.56
N GLN A 148 5.93 5.61 -19.21
CA GLN A 148 7.02 5.84 -20.16
C GLN A 148 8.36 5.60 -19.46
N GLY A 149 9.26 4.87 -20.10
CA GLY A 149 10.61 4.63 -19.57
C GLY A 149 10.78 3.44 -18.63
N LEU A 150 9.85 2.46 -18.59
CA LEU A 150 10.14 1.20 -17.89
C LEU A 150 11.43 0.54 -18.44
N SER A 151 12.32 0.14 -17.54
CA SER A 151 13.52 -0.61 -17.89
C SER A 151 13.16 -1.99 -18.47
N PRO A 152 14.07 -2.67 -19.20
CA PRO A 152 13.82 -4.04 -19.66
C PRO A 152 13.42 -4.99 -18.53
N ARG A 153 14.05 -4.85 -17.35
CA ARG A 153 13.70 -5.63 -16.16
C ARG A 153 12.27 -5.36 -15.69
N GLN A 154 11.88 -4.10 -15.58
CA GLN A 154 10.52 -3.73 -15.15
C GLN A 154 9.45 -4.18 -16.15
N LYS A 155 9.73 -4.14 -17.46
CA LYS A 155 8.84 -4.70 -18.49
C LYS A 155 8.64 -6.21 -18.32
N ALA A 156 9.73 -6.96 -18.09
CA ALA A 156 9.65 -8.39 -17.83
C ALA A 156 8.86 -8.72 -16.56
N LEU A 157 9.01 -7.91 -15.50
CA LEU A 157 8.24 -8.05 -14.27
C LEU A 157 6.76 -7.72 -14.48
N LEU A 158 6.43 -6.66 -15.22
CA LEU A 158 5.06 -6.33 -15.58
C LEU A 158 4.39 -7.45 -16.37
N GLU A 159 5.08 -8.02 -17.36
CA GLU A 159 4.55 -9.12 -18.17
C GLU A 159 4.26 -10.36 -17.32
N ARG A 160 5.22 -10.76 -16.47
CA ARG A 160 5.11 -11.99 -15.69
C ARG A 160 4.17 -11.87 -14.49
N TRP A 161 4.27 -10.77 -13.74
CA TRP A 161 3.67 -10.62 -12.41
C TRP A 161 2.57 -9.56 -12.36
N GLY A 162 2.32 -8.88 -13.49
CA GLY A 162 1.29 -7.86 -13.59
C GLY A 162 1.64 -6.52 -12.93
N TYR A 163 2.87 -6.33 -12.45
CA TYR A 163 3.32 -5.08 -11.83
C TYR A 163 4.85 -4.92 -11.97
N PRO A 164 5.38 -3.73 -12.32
CA PRO A 164 6.81 -3.57 -12.60
C PRO A 164 7.70 -3.42 -11.36
N TYR A 165 7.13 -3.09 -10.19
CA TYR A 165 7.87 -2.77 -8.96
C TYR A 165 7.82 -3.89 -7.92
N VAL A 166 8.12 -5.12 -8.34
CA VAL A 166 8.18 -6.34 -7.51
C VAL A 166 9.60 -6.89 -7.42
N PHE A 167 9.87 -7.79 -6.48
CA PHE A 167 11.20 -8.40 -6.25
C PHE A 167 12.32 -7.35 -6.17
N ASP A 168 13.34 -7.42 -7.01
CA ASP A 168 14.47 -6.48 -7.04
C ASP A 168 14.08 -5.01 -7.26
N GLN A 169 12.85 -4.74 -7.73
CA GLN A 169 12.31 -3.39 -7.90
C GLN A 169 11.41 -2.95 -6.73
N PHE A 170 11.20 -3.81 -5.73
CA PHE A 170 10.37 -3.50 -4.57
C PHE A 170 11.01 -2.43 -3.69
N ARG A 171 10.19 -1.48 -3.25
CA ARG A 171 10.55 -0.48 -2.24
C ARG A 171 9.33 -0.26 -1.35
N PHE A 172 9.42 -0.66 -0.09
CA PHE A 172 8.33 -0.43 0.85
C PHE A 172 8.14 1.06 1.09
N HIS A 173 6.89 1.52 0.99
CA HIS A 173 6.48 2.87 1.30
C HIS A 173 4.99 2.90 1.64
N MET A 174 4.57 3.85 2.47
CA MET A 174 3.16 4.14 2.76
C MET A 174 2.84 5.56 2.32
N THR A 175 2.13 5.68 1.20
CA THR A 175 1.93 6.95 0.48
C THR A 175 1.06 7.93 1.27
N LEU A 176 1.52 9.18 1.38
CA LEU A 176 0.85 10.29 2.07
C LEU A 176 0.35 11.36 1.10
N SER A 177 0.90 11.45 -0.11
CA SER A 177 0.45 12.39 -1.14
C SER A 177 0.45 11.75 -2.53
N GLY A 178 -0.32 12.31 -3.44
CA GLY A 178 -0.13 12.19 -4.88
C GLY A 178 1.07 13.02 -5.35
N ALA A 179 1.17 13.22 -6.66
CA ALA A 179 2.22 14.02 -7.25
C ALA A 179 2.10 15.50 -6.81
N LEU A 180 3.23 16.09 -6.42
CA LEU A 180 3.38 17.45 -5.96
C LEU A 180 4.27 18.24 -6.93
N PRO A 181 4.12 19.58 -6.98
CA PRO A 181 5.15 20.48 -7.49
C PRO A 181 6.48 20.30 -6.73
N GLU A 182 7.60 20.46 -7.42
CA GLU A 182 8.94 20.23 -6.84
C GLU A 182 9.18 21.13 -5.62
N GLU A 183 8.77 22.40 -5.74
CA GLU A 183 8.85 23.44 -4.71
C GLU A 183 7.99 23.16 -3.46
N ARG A 184 7.02 22.24 -3.56
CA ARG A 184 6.17 21.85 -2.42
C ARG A 184 6.67 20.62 -1.69
N LEU A 185 7.61 19.86 -2.26
CA LEU A 185 8.06 18.59 -1.68
C LEU A 185 8.74 18.75 -0.31
N ASP A 186 9.52 19.82 -0.09
CA ASP A 186 10.16 20.05 1.23
C ASP A 186 9.11 20.45 2.27
N ALA A 187 8.23 21.41 1.92
CA ALA A 187 7.15 21.86 2.80
C ALA A 187 6.23 20.69 3.24
N TRP A 188 5.88 19.79 2.31
CA TRP A 188 5.11 18.60 2.63
C TRP A 188 5.87 17.62 3.53
N ARG A 189 7.13 17.34 3.21
CA ARG A 189 7.97 16.47 4.05
C ARG A 189 8.07 17.01 5.47
N ASP A 190 8.35 18.29 5.61
CA ASP A 190 8.60 18.94 6.90
C ASP A 190 7.31 19.08 7.72
N GLY A 191 6.20 19.46 7.07
CA GLY A 191 4.89 19.51 7.75
C GLY A 191 4.42 18.15 8.25
N LEU A 192 4.80 17.07 7.56
CA LEU A 192 4.53 15.69 7.97
C LEU A 192 5.59 15.10 8.91
N ALA A 193 6.73 15.77 9.11
CA ALA A 193 7.83 15.28 9.95
C ALA A 193 7.44 15.14 11.42
N ARG A 194 6.44 15.91 11.88
CA ARG A 194 5.84 15.76 13.22
C ARG A 194 5.24 14.38 13.48
N PHE A 195 5.04 13.58 12.44
CA PHE A 195 4.49 12.23 12.50
C PHE A 195 5.58 11.15 12.34
N ALA A 196 6.85 11.54 12.22
CA ALA A 196 7.98 10.62 12.08
C ALA A 196 8.37 9.97 13.42
N GLY A 197 8.83 8.71 13.36
CA GLY A 197 9.55 8.08 14.46
C GLY A 197 8.79 7.93 15.79
N THR A 198 7.46 8.12 15.81
CA THR A 198 6.71 8.07 17.07
C THR A 198 6.64 6.64 17.62
N GLN A 199 6.68 5.61 16.75
CA GLN A 199 6.71 4.19 17.12
C GLN A 199 7.45 3.36 16.04
N PRO A 200 8.07 2.22 16.39
CA PRO A 200 8.63 1.29 15.40
C PRO A 200 7.53 0.74 14.48
N LEU A 201 7.87 0.56 13.21
CA LEU A 201 7.02 -0.11 12.23
C LEU A 201 7.11 -1.62 12.46
N VAL A 202 6.17 -2.17 13.21
CA VAL A 202 6.01 -3.61 13.34
C VAL A 202 5.10 -4.12 12.22
N ILE A 203 5.60 -5.04 11.41
CA ILE A 203 4.80 -5.78 10.44
C ILE A 203 4.17 -6.95 11.20
N ASP A 204 2.90 -6.77 11.57
CA ASP A 204 2.17 -7.70 12.43
C ASP A 204 1.00 -8.39 11.74
N ALA A 205 0.68 -8.02 10.50
CA ALA A 205 -0.44 -8.62 9.77
C ALA A 205 -0.34 -8.47 8.25
N LEU A 206 -1.04 -9.34 7.55
CA LEU A 206 -1.41 -9.17 6.13
C LEU A 206 -2.86 -8.74 6.03
N THR A 207 -3.12 -7.70 5.24
CA THR A 207 -4.45 -7.13 5.03
C THR A 207 -4.88 -7.33 3.59
N LEU A 208 -6.05 -7.95 3.42
CA LEU A 208 -6.74 -8.03 2.14
C LEU A 208 -7.70 -6.85 2.01
N LEU A 209 -7.53 -6.06 0.96
CA LEU A 209 -8.45 -4.99 0.62
C LEU A 209 -9.17 -5.33 -0.68
N ALA A 210 -10.42 -4.87 -0.80
CA ALA A 210 -11.22 -4.97 -2.00
C ALA A 210 -11.65 -3.57 -2.47
N GLN A 211 -11.66 -3.38 -3.77
CA GLN A 211 -12.28 -2.24 -4.45
C GLN A 211 -13.44 -2.77 -5.30
N PRO A 212 -14.71 -2.55 -4.89
CA PRO A 212 -15.87 -3.12 -5.57
C PRO A 212 -16.05 -2.65 -7.02
N SER A 213 -15.70 -1.39 -7.30
CA SER A 213 -15.80 -0.78 -8.62
C SER A 213 -14.67 0.25 -8.81
N PRO A 214 -14.37 0.68 -10.05
CA PRO A 214 -13.33 1.67 -10.32
C PRO A 214 -13.48 2.97 -9.51
N ASP A 215 -14.71 3.44 -9.31
CA ASP A 215 -14.99 4.71 -8.61
C ASP A 215 -15.05 4.57 -7.08
N ALA A 216 -15.14 3.34 -6.57
CA ALA A 216 -15.11 3.07 -5.14
C ALA A 216 -13.69 3.20 -4.56
N ARG A 217 -13.61 3.50 -3.26
CA ARG A 217 -12.36 3.37 -2.49
C ARG A 217 -12.14 1.91 -2.08
N PHE A 218 -10.88 1.53 -1.88
CA PHE A 218 -10.55 0.24 -1.28
C PHE A 218 -11.05 0.20 0.17
N ARG A 219 -11.53 -0.98 0.58
CA ARG A 219 -11.92 -1.29 1.96
C ARG A 219 -11.26 -2.57 2.41
N VAL A 220 -10.91 -2.65 3.69
CA VAL A 220 -10.42 -3.87 4.31
C VAL A 220 -11.55 -4.89 4.34
N VAL A 221 -11.26 -6.10 3.85
CA VAL A 221 -12.21 -7.24 3.89
C VAL A 221 -11.70 -8.39 4.74
N ALA A 222 -10.40 -8.42 5.06
CA ALA A 222 -9.79 -9.26 6.08
C ALA A 222 -8.43 -8.68 6.49
N ARG A 223 -8.05 -8.90 7.75
CA ARG A 223 -6.70 -8.67 8.27
C ARG A 223 -6.34 -9.90 9.10
N TYR A 224 -5.22 -10.54 8.79
CA TYR A 224 -4.75 -11.74 9.49
C TYR A 224 -3.41 -11.42 10.12
N ASP A 225 -3.33 -11.60 11.45
CA ASP A 225 -2.10 -11.39 12.18
C ASP A 225 -1.03 -12.40 11.73
N LEU A 226 0.22 -11.95 11.71
CA LEU A 226 1.39 -12.78 11.49
C LEU A 226 1.62 -13.62 12.76
N GLY A 227 1.63 -14.94 12.62
CA GLY A 227 1.58 -15.89 13.74
C GLY A 227 2.65 -16.99 13.72
N GLY A 228 3.60 -16.93 12.78
CA GLY A 228 4.70 -17.88 12.70
C GLY A 228 5.55 -17.84 13.97
N GLN A 229 6.04 -19.00 14.40
CA GLN A 229 7.07 -19.06 15.44
C GLN A 229 8.38 -18.50 14.85
N PRO A 230 9.12 -17.65 15.59
CA PRO A 230 10.36 -17.05 15.11
C PRO A 230 11.48 -18.07 14.87
#